data_AF-A0A6N9I4I4-F1
#
_entry.id   AF-A0A6N9I4I4-F1
#
_cell.length_a   1.000
_cell.length_b   1.000
_cell.length_c   1.000
_cell.angle_alpha   90.00
_cell.angle_beta   90.00
_cell.angle_gamma   90.00
#
_symmetry.space_group_name_H-M   'P 1'
#
loop_
_entity.id
_entity.type
_entity.pdbx_description
1 polymer ?
#
loop_
_entity_poly.entity_id
_entity_poly.type
_entity_poly.pdbx_seq_one_letter_code
_entity_poly.pdbx_strand_id
1 'polypeptide(L)'
;MLSSAAISEIVDGLWLSVTSLLNETNRLKKHSRSQRDYDAVVAERVTPRLAALDELIDWLPTDRLSDAAQTRLAAIRQGMSQLKEDQHRQLDADLLKKRNLDREEGRISRHRRF
;
A
#
# COMPACT_ATOMS: atom_id res chain seq x y z
N MET A 1 10.37 21.26 -21.29
CA MET A 1 9.21 21.45 -20.38
C MET A 1 8.20 20.35 -20.68
N LEU A 2 7.63 19.71 -19.65
CA LEU A 2 6.58 18.70 -19.84
C LEU A 2 5.28 19.36 -20.32
N SER A 3 4.57 18.70 -21.24
CA SER A 3 3.24 19.11 -21.69
C SER A 3 2.17 18.72 -20.65
N SER A 4 1.03 19.42 -20.63
CA SER A 4 -0.08 19.09 -19.72
C SER A 4 -0.60 17.65 -19.91
N ALA A 5 -0.57 17.14 -21.14
CA ALA A 5 -0.89 15.74 -21.45
C ALA A 5 0.12 14.75 -20.82
N ALA A 6 1.43 15.01 -20.97
CA ALA A 6 2.47 14.18 -20.35
C ALA A 6 2.39 14.20 -18.82
N ILE A 7 2.08 15.35 -18.22
CA ILE A 7 1.89 15.45 -16.77
C ILE A 7 0.66 14.64 -16.33
N SER A 8 -0.42 14.65 -17.12
CA SER A 8 -1.63 13.85 -16.82
C SER A 8 -1.36 12.35 -16.87
N GLU A 9 -0.59 11.87 -17.85
CA GLU A 9 -0.16 10.46 -17.92
C GLU A 9 0.71 10.06 -16.71
N ILE A 10 1.60 10.94 -16.24
CA ILE A 10 2.38 10.70 -15.02
C ILE A 10 1.44 10.56 -13.82
N VAL A 11 0.44 11.44 -13.68
CA VAL A 11 -0.55 11.35 -12.59
C VAL A 11 -1.34 10.04 -12.65
N ASP A 12 -1.72 9.57 -13.83
CA ASP A 12 -2.37 8.25 -13.98
C ASP A 12 -1.45 7.09 -13.60
N GLY A 13 -0.16 7.16 -13.95
CA GLY A 13 0.85 6.18 -13.54
C GLY A 13 1.07 6.15 -12.02
N LEU A 14 1.08 7.32 -11.38
CA LEU A 14 1.14 7.45 -9.93
C LEU A 14 -0.10 6.86 -9.26
N TRP A 15 -1.29 7.13 -9.81
CA TRP A 15 -2.55 6.57 -9.33
C TRP A 15 -2.51 5.03 -9.28
N LEU A 16 -2.06 4.39 -10.36
CA LEU A 16 -1.93 2.94 -10.43
C LEU A 16 -0.92 2.41 -9.41
N SER A 17 0.22 3.09 -9.27
CA SER A 17 1.28 2.71 -8.33
C SER A 17 0.82 2.77 -6.88
N VAL A 18 0.15 3.85 -6.48
CA VAL A 18 -0.38 4.05 -5.12
C VAL A 18 -1.48 3.04 -4.83
N THR A 19 -2.40 2.82 -5.78
CA THR A 19 -3.47 1.82 -5.63
C THR A 19 -2.90 0.41 -5.46
N SER A 20 -1.87 0.06 -6.23
CA SER A 20 -1.17 -1.22 -6.11
C SER A 20 -0.53 -1.39 -4.72
N LEU A 21 0.16 -0.37 -4.22
CA LEU A 21 0.74 -0.36 -2.87
C LEU A 21 -0.31 -0.47 -1.77
N LEU A 22 -1.45 0.22 -1.91
CA LEU A 22 -2.57 0.09 -0.97
C LEU A 22 -3.10 -1.35 -0.95
N ASN A 23 -3.26 -1.98 -2.10
CA ASN A 23 -3.69 -3.37 -2.20
C ASN A 23 -2.67 -4.34 -1.59
N GLU A 24 -1.37 -4.16 -1.85
CA GLU A 24 -0.28 -4.94 -1.25
C GLU A 24 -0.29 -4.79 0.27
N THR A 25 -0.36 -3.56 0.78
CA THR A 25 -0.40 -3.26 2.23
C THR A 25 -1.64 -3.85 2.89
N ASN A 26 -2.81 -3.72 2.26
CA ASN A 26 -4.05 -4.35 2.75
C ASN A 26 -3.95 -5.88 2.79
N ARG A 27 -3.29 -6.48 1.80
CA ARG A 27 -3.02 -7.92 1.80
C ARG A 27 -2.09 -8.30 2.95
N LEU A 28 -1.03 -7.53 3.21
CA LEU A 28 -0.12 -7.77 4.34
C LEU A 28 -0.87 -7.68 5.67
N LYS A 29 -1.66 -6.63 5.89
CA LYS A 29 -2.50 -6.49 7.09
C LYS A 29 -3.40 -7.73 7.32
N LYS A 30 -3.97 -8.28 6.25
CA LYS A 30 -4.87 -9.45 6.29
C LYS A 30 -4.17 -10.79 6.39
N HIS A 31 -2.95 -10.94 5.90
CA HIS A 31 -2.33 -12.25 5.74
C HIS A 31 -1.01 -12.46 6.47
N SER A 32 -0.37 -11.42 7.02
CA SER A 32 0.81 -11.58 7.87
C SER A 32 0.54 -12.51 9.04
N ARG A 33 1.55 -13.31 9.40
CA ARG A 33 1.47 -14.32 10.49
C ARG A 33 1.80 -13.72 11.84
N SER A 34 2.61 -12.67 11.84
CA SER A 34 3.05 -11.93 13.02
C SER A 34 3.22 -10.45 12.67
N GLN A 35 3.31 -9.59 13.69
CA GLN A 35 3.69 -8.19 13.53
C GLN A 35 5.08 -8.06 12.89
N ARG A 36 6.04 -8.89 13.33
CA ARG A 36 7.40 -8.87 12.82
C ARG A 36 7.48 -9.12 11.31
N ASP A 37 6.69 -10.07 10.80
CA ASP A 37 6.65 -10.35 9.35
C ASP A 37 6.03 -9.18 8.58
N TYR A 38 5.02 -8.54 9.15
CA TYR A 38 4.43 -7.33 8.59
C TYR A 38 5.46 -6.20 8.50
N ASP A 39 6.10 -5.88 9.62
CA ASP A 39 7.08 -4.80 9.71
C ASP A 39 8.27 -5.03 8.76
N ALA A 40 8.75 -6.27 8.66
CA ALA A 40 9.84 -6.63 7.76
C ALA A 40 9.48 -6.38 6.29
N VAL A 41 8.31 -6.85 5.85
CA VAL A 41 7.88 -6.65 4.45
C VAL A 41 7.55 -5.19 4.17
N VAL A 42 6.96 -4.48 5.13
CA VAL A 42 6.70 -3.04 5.01
C VAL A 42 8.01 -2.27 4.84
N ALA A 43 9.01 -2.53 5.68
CA ALA A 43 10.31 -1.87 5.61
C ALA A 43 11.05 -2.18 4.29
N GLU A 44 11.01 -3.43 3.81
CA GLU A 44 11.72 -3.85 2.60
C GLU A 44 11.03 -3.36 1.31
N ARG A 45 9.70 -3.37 1.26
CA ARG A 45 8.96 -3.19 0.00
C ARG A 45 8.10 -1.94 -0.06
N VAL A 46 7.42 -1.59 1.02
CA VAL A 46 6.44 -0.50 1.03
C VAL A 46 7.15 0.84 1.25
N THR A 47 8.00 0.92 2.26
CA THR A 47 8.74 2.15 2.63
C THR A 47 9.57 2.77 1.51
N PRO A 48 10.44 2.03 0.81
CA PRO A 48 11.24 2.65 -0.26
C PRO A 48 10.39 3.14 -1.43
N ARG A 49 9.32 2.41 -1.78
CA ARG A 49 8.41 2.81 -2.85
C ARG A 49 7.58 4.03 -2.46
N LEU A 50 7.17 4.12 -1.20
CA LEU A 50 6.44 5.25 -0.67
C LEU A 50 7.31 6.52 -0.69
N ALA A 51 8.59 6.42 -0.29
CA ALA A 51 9.53 7.53 -0.39
C ALA A 51 9.73 7.99 -1.84
N ALA A 52 9.94 7.06 -2.78
CA ALA A 52 10.10 7.39 -4.19
C ALA A 52 8.85 8.07 -4.80
N LEU A 53 7.65 7.65 -4.40
CA LEU A 53 6.41 8.28 -4.85
C LEU A 53 6.23 9.69 -4.28
N ASP A 54 6.63 9.92 -3.03
CA ASP A 54 6.61 11.25 -2.41
C ASP A 54 7.52 12.22 -3.20
N GLU A 55 8.75 11.79 -3.50
CA GLU A 55 9.70 12.58 -4.31
C GLU A 55 9.16 12.91 -5.71
N LEU A 56 8.51 11.94 -6.37
CA LEU A 56 7.89 12.16 -7.69
C LEU A 56 6.72 13.14 -7.63
N ILE A 57 5.91 13.08 -6.58
CA ILE A 57 4.79 14.01 -6.37
C ILE A 57 5.29 15.43 -6.13
N ASP A 58 6.39 15.58 -5.38
CA ASP A 58 6.98 16.88 -5.08
C ASP A 58 7.64 17.52 -6.32
N TRP A 59 8.14 16.70 -7.26
CA TRP A 59 8.73 17.18 -8.50
C TRP A 59 7.70 17.61 -9.56
N LEU A 60 6.44 17.19 -9.44
CA LEU A 60 5.40 17.47 -10.44
C LEU A 60 5.04 18.97 -10.48
N PRO A 61 5.06 19.61 -11.67
CA PRO A 61 4.60 20.99 -11.84
C PRO A 61 3.07 21.06 -11.77
N THR A 62 2.55 21.15 -10.54
CA THR A 62 1.10 21.06 -10.26
C THR A 62 0.30 22.24 -10.81
N ASP A 63 0.95 23.37 -11.09
CA ASP A 63 0.38 24.58 -11.69
C ASP A 63 -0.14 24.36 -13.13
N ARG A 64 0.33 23.30 -13.79
CA ARG A 64 -0.02 22.97 -15.20
C ARG A 64 -1.01 21.82 -15.33
N LEU A 65 -1.50 21.30 -14.21
CA LEU A 65 -2.47 20.22 -14.15
C LEU A 65 -3.87 20.74 -14.49
N SER A 66 -4.61 19.97 -15.29
CA SER A 66 -6.06 20.14 -15.43
C SER A 66 -6.78 19.86 -14.11
N ASP A 67 -8.00 20.39 -13.93
CA ASP A 67 -8.80 20.18 -12.72
C ASP A 67 -9.02 18.69 -12.40
N ALA A 68 -9.21 17.86 -13.43
CA ALA A 68 -9.34 16.42 -13.28
C ALA A 68 -8.04 15.78 -12.74
N ALA A 69 -6.89 16.19 -13.27
CA ALA A 69 -5.60 15.69 -12.81
C ALA A 69 -5.25 16.19 -11.40
N GLN A 70 -5.64 17.42 -11.04
CA GLN A 70 -5.51 17.93 -9.67
C GLN A 70 -6.36 17.13 -8.67
N THR A 71 -7.62 16.84 -9.02
CA THR A 71 -8.51 16.01 -8.19
C THR A 71 -7.90 14.62 -7.97
N ARG A 72 -7.33 14.04 -9.02
CA ARG A 72 -6.67 12.73 -8.94
C ARG A 72 -5.40 12.78 -8.10
N LEU A 73 -4.59 13.83 -8.24
CA LEU A 73 -3.40 14.03 -7.41
C LEU A 73 -3.76 14.20 -5.92
N ALA A 74 -4.87 14.86 -5.59
CA ALA A 74 -5.35 14.95 -4.23
C ALA A 74 -5.72 13.56 -3.66
N ALA A 75 -6.41 12.73 -4.44
CA ALA A 75 -6.72 11.36 -4.06
C ALA A 75 -5.45 10.48 -3.90
N ILE A 76 -4.45 10.68 -4.76
CA ILE A 76 -3.12 10.06 -4.62
C ILE A 76 -2.49 10.44 -3.29
N ARG A 77 -2.44 11.73 -2.96
CA ARG A 77 -1.88 12.22 -1.68
C ARG A 77 -2.62 11.64 -0.47
N GLN A 78 -3.94 11.50 -0.55
CA GLN A 78 -4.72 10.83 0.50
C GLN A 78 -4.33 9.35 0.63
N GLY A 79 -4.19 8.62 -0.48
CA GLY A 79 -3.72 7.22 -0.47
C GLY A 79 -2.31 7.07 0.09
N MET A 80 -1.41 8.00 -0.25
CA MET A 80 -0.06 8.09 0.31
C MET A 80 -0.09 8.30 1.82
N SER A 81 -0.94 9.20 2.33
CA SER A 81 -1.13 9.43 3.77
C SER A 81 -1.59 8.16 4.47
N GLN A 82 -2.57 7.45 3.89
CA GLN A 82 -3.05 6.17 4.44
C GLN A 82 -1.94 5.11 4.49
N LEU A 83 -1.08 5.05 3.47
CA LEU A 83 0.09 4.15 3.46
C LEU A 83 1.09 4.51 4.57
N LYS A 84 1.37 5.81 4.79
CA LYS A 84 2.23 6.28 5.88
C LYS A 84 1.66 5.87 7.25
N GLU A 85 0.35 5.99 7.46
CA GLU A 85 -0.30 5.51 8.68
C GLU A 85 -0.20 3.98 8.84
N ASP A 86 -0.47 3.24 7.77
CA ASP A 86 -0.43 1.78 7.80
C ASP A 86 0.99 1.23 8.05
N GLN A 87 2.06 1.96 7.68
CA GLN A 87 3.44 1.58 7.99
C GLN A 87 3.70 1.43 9.49
N HIS A 88 3.03 2.24 10.31
CA HIS A 88 3.21 2.24 11.76
C HIS A 88 2.10 1.49 12.49
N ARG A 89 1.24 0.79 11.74
CA ARG A 89 0.07 0.13 12.30
C ARG A 89 0.44 -1.17 13.02
N GLN A 90 -0.06 -1.30 14.24
CA GLN A 90 -0.11 -2.58 14.93
C GLN A 90 -1.26 -3.42 14.40
N LEU A 91 -0.95 -4.67 14.05
CA LEU A 91 -1.95 -5.67 13.70
C LEU A 91 -2.74 -6.05 14.95
N ASP A 92 -4.04 -6.19 14.79
CA ASP A 92 -4.94 -6.65 15.84
C ASP A 92 -4.50 -8.05 16.34
N ALA A 93 -4.17 -8.12 17.63
CA ALA A 93 -3.66 -9.31 18.28
C ALA A 93 -4.70 -10.45 18.31
N ASP A 94 -5.97 -10.13 18.50
CA ASP A 94 -7.05 -11.11 18.50
C ASP A 94 -7.27 -11.65 17.09
N LEU A 95 -7.20 -10.77 16.08
CA LEU A 95 -7.25 -11.17 14.67
C LEU A 95 -6.06 -12.06 14.29
N LEU A 96 -4.85 -11.78 14.79
CA LEU A 96 -3.66 -12.62 14.58
C LEU A 96 -3.82 -13.99 15.22
N LYS A 97 -4.26 -14.03 16.49
CA LYS A 97 -4.50 -15.28 17.23
C LYS A 97 -5.51 -16.17 16.51
N LYS A 98 -6.67 -15.60 16.13
CA LYS A 98 -7.71 -16.31 15.38
C LYS A 98 -7.17 -16.89 14.07
N ARG A 99 -6.46 -16.10 13.25
CA ARG A 99 -5.88 -16.56 11.98
C ARG A 99 -4.86 -17.69 12.16
N ASN A 100 -4.08 -17.65 13.22
CA ASN A 100 -3.10 -18.70 13.50
C ASN A 100 -3.77 -19.99 13.98
N LEU A 101 -4.85 -19.88 14.77
CA LEU A 101 -5.71 -21.02 15.12
C LEU A 101 -6.36 -21.64 13.88
N ASP A 102 -7.00 -20.84 13.02
CA ASP A 102 -7.64 -21.32 11.78
C ASP A 102 -6.66 -22.09 10.87
N ARG A 103 -5.41 -21.60 10.78
CA ARG A 103 -4.35 -22.27 10.01
C ARG A 103 -3.91 -23.59 10.62
N GLU A 104 -3.79 -23.63 11.95
CA GLU A 104 -3.41 -24.83 12.69
C GLU A 104 -4.51 -25.89 12.60
N GLU A 105 -5.78 -25.50 12.75
CA GLU A 105 -6.92 -26.38 12.52
C GLU A 105 -6.97 -26.91 11.09
N GLY A 106 -6.74 -26.05 10.09
CA GLY A 106 -6.63 -26.46 8.69
C GLY A 106 -5.42 -27.36 8.40
N ARG A 107 -4.34 -27.28 9.19
CA ARG A 107 -3.18 -28.19 9.12
C ARG A 107 -3.54 -29.56 9.71
N ILE A 108 -4.16 -29.58 10.89
CA ILE A 108 -4.59 -30.80 11.58
C ILE A 108 -5.65 -31.55 10.76
N SER A 109 -6.63 -30.84 10.21
CA SER A 109 -7.70 -31.42 9.38
C SER A 109 -7.14 -32.10 8.11
N ARG A 110 -6.14 -31.50 7.47
CA ARG A 110 -5.43 -32.13 6.34
C ARG A 110 -4.62 -33.34 6.76
N HIS A 111 -3.99 -33.31 7.94
CA HIS A 111 -3.20 -34.44 8.45
C HIS A 111 -4.05 -35.65 8.88
N ARG A 112 -5.29 -35.43 9.36
CA ARG A 112 -6.21 -36.52 9.72
C ARG A 112 -6.89 -37.21 8.53
N ARG A 113 -6.80 -36.65 7.33
CA ARG A 113 -7.39 -37.19 6.09
C ARG A 113 -6.43 -38.09 5.30
N PHE A 114 -5.22 -38.31 5.79
CA PHE A 114 -4.24 -39.24 5.22
C PHE A 114 -4.01 -40.41 6.16
#